data_AF-A0A7X6U7V2-F1
#
_entry.id   AF-A0A7X6U7V2-F1
#
_cell.length_a   1.000
_cell.length_b   1.000
_cell.length_c   1.000
_cell.angle_alpha   90.00
_cell.angle_beta   90.00
_cell.angle_gamma   90.00
#
_symmetry.space_group_name_H-M   'P 1'
#
loop_
_entity.id
_entity.type
_entity.pdbx_description
1 polymer ?
#
loop_
_entity_poly.entity_id
_entity_poly.type
_entity_poly.pdbx_seq_one_letter_code
_entity_poly.pdbx_strand_id
1 'polypeptide(L)' 'ITQIAKAVGYDNTGCFARVFRRQEGISPREYRAYNKIGKED' A
#
# COMPACT_ATOMS: atom_id res chain seq x y z
N ILE A 1 -6.36 0.66 3.69
CA ILE A 1 -5.10 -0.10 3.80
C ILE A 1 -5.28 -1.32 4.71
N THR A 2 -5.99 -1.20 5.84
CA THR A 2 -6.28 -2.32 6.76
C THR A 2 -6.95 -3.53 6.15
N GLN A 3 -7.98 -3.32 5.33
CA GLN A 3 -8.66 -4.42 4.64
C GLN A 3 -7.72 -5.17 3.67
N ILE A 4 -6.85 -4.43 2.98
CA ILE A 4 -5.87 -5.00 2.03
C ILE A 4 -4.82 -5.82 2.78
N ALA A 5 -4.30 -5.28 3.90
CA ALA A 5 -3.35 -5.99 4.75
C ALA A 5 -3.95 -7.31 5.27
N LYS A 6 -5.19 -7.31 5.77
CA LYS A 6 -5.86 -8.53 6.21
C LYS A 6 -6.09 -9.52 5.06
N ALA A 7 -6.52 -9.03 3.90
CA ALA A 7 -6.79 -9.87 2.73
C ALA A 7 -5.54 -10.59 2.20
N VAL A 8 -4.36 -9.97 2.34
CA VAL A 8 -3.07 -10.58 1.97
C VAL A 8 -2.37 -11.32 3.12
N GLY A 9 -3.09 -11.60 4.21
CA GLY A 9 -2.61 -12.43 5.33
C GLY A 9 -1.83 -11.68 6.42
N TYR A 10 -1.82 -10.35 6.41
CA TYR A 10 -1.21 -9.56 7.48
C TYR A 10 -2.23 -9.21 8.56
N ASP A 11 -1.97 -9.70 9.78
CA ASP A 11 -2.77 -9.36 10.96
C ASP A 11 -2.59 -7.87 11.34
N ASN A 12 -1.36 -7.36 11.18
CA ASN A 12 -1.00 -5.98 11.49
C ASN A 12 -0.69 -5.15 10.23
N THR A 13 -1.41 -4.05 10.05
CA THR A 13 -1.18 -3.06 8.99
C THR A 13 0.19 -2.42 8.99
N GLY A 14 0.84 -2.29 10.16
CA GLY A 14 2.17 -1.71 10.27
C GLY A 14 3.23 -2.59 9.60
N CYS A 15 3.14 -3.91 9.78
CA CYS A 15 4.02 -4.88 9.14
C CYS A 15 3.88 -4.84 7.63
N PHE A 16 2.63 -4.86 7.13
CA PHE A 16 2.35 -4.72 5.71
C PHE A 16 2.94 -3.43 5.13
N ALA A 17 2.70 -2.27 5.76
CA ALA A 17 3.19 -0.99 5.25
C ALA A 17 4.72 -0.92 5.21
N ARG A 18 5.41 -1.49 6.21
CA ARG A 18 6.88 -1.54 6.26
C ARG A 18 7.46 -2.45 5.18
N VAL A 19 6.88 -3.64 4.98
CA VAL A 19 7.33 -4.58 3.94
C VAL A 19 7.03 -4.00 2.56
N PHE A 20 5.82 -3.47 2.35
CA PHE A 20 5.41 -2.84 1.10
C PHE A 20 6.37 -1.71 0.71
N ARG A 21 6.70 -0.81 1.64
CA ARG A 21 7.66 0.27 1.36
C ARG A 21 9.08 -0.23 1.09
N ARG A 22 9.50 -1.34 1.68
CA ARG A 22 10.81 -1.96 1.36
C ARG A 22 10.86 -2.55 -0.05
N GLN A 23 9.74 -3.10 -0.52
CA GLN A 23 9.64 -3.73 -1.85
C GLN A 23 9.41 -2.68 -2.95
N GLU A 24 8.42 -1.79 -2.76
CA GLU A 24 7.98 -0.82 -3.76
C GLU A 24 8.67 0.55 -3.64
N GLY A 25 9.47 0.77 -2.58
CA GLY A 25 10.15 2.05 -2.30
C GLY A 25 9.26 3.14 -1.68
N ILE A 26 7.93 3.07 -1.87
CA ILE A 26 6.95 4.05 -1.37
C ILE A 26 5.91 3.41 -0.45
N SER A 27 5.25 4.21 0.39
CA SER A 27 4.22 3.70 1.29
C SER A 27 2.96 3.29 0.50
N PRO A 28 2.17 2.30 0.96
CA PRO A 28 0.96 1.86 0.25
C PRO A 28 -0.11 2.96 0.14
N ARG A 29 -0.07 3.97 1.01
CA ARG A 29 -0.91 5.18 0.90
C ARG A 29 -0.48 6.06 -0.28
N GLU A 30 0.83 6.26 -0.44
CA GLU A 30 1.42 7.04 -1.54
C GLU A 30 1.16 6.32 -2.86
N TYR A 31 1.37 5.01 -2.93
CA TYR A 31 1.07 4.19 -4.11
C TYR A 31 -0.38 4.34 -4.60
N ARG A 32 -1.36 4.40 -3.67
CA ARG A 32 -2.77 4.66 -4.02
C ARG A 32 -3.02 6.09 -4.48
N ALA A 33 -2.25 7.06 -3.97
CA ALA A 33 -2.33 8.44 -4.44
C ALA A 33 -1.75 8.58 -5.85
N TYR A 34 -0.62 7.93 -6.15
CA TYR A 34 -0.04 7.88 -7.50
C TYR A 34 -1.00 7.30 -8.55
N ASN A 35 -1.70 6.21 -8.22
CA ASN A 35 -2.71 5.66 -9.13
C ASN A 35 -3.89 6.61 -9.42
N LYS A 36 -4.12 7.60 -8.55
CA LYS A 36 -5.14 8.64 -8.78
C LYS A 36 -4.65 9.77 -9.69
N ILE A 37 -3.33 9.95 -9.81
CA ILE A 37 -2.72 11.05 -10.56
C ILE A 37 -2.40 10.62 -12.01
N GLY A 38 -2.39 9.31 -12.29
CA GLY A 38 -2.16 8.75 -13.63
C GLY A 38 -3.43 8.35 -14.40
N LYS A 39 -4.62 8.81 -13.99
CA LYS A 39 -5.89 8.60 -14.71
C LYS A 39 -6.65 9.93 -14.85
N GLU A 40 -6.05 10.85 -15.58
CA GLU A 40 -6.75 11.93 -16.28
C GLU A 40 -6.29 11.86 -17.74
N ASP A 41 -6.94 10.99 -18.50
CA ASP A 41 -7.07 11.02 -19.98
C ASP A 41 -8.55 10.78 -20.29
#